data_AF-A0AAU6XG62-F1
#
_entry.id   AF-A0AAU6XG62-F1
#
_cell.length_a   1.000
_cell.length_b   1.000
_cell.length_c   1.000
_cell.angle_alpha   90.00
_cell.angle_beta   90.00
_cell.angle_gamma   90.00
#
_symmetry.space_group_name_H-M   'P 1'
#
loop_
_entity.id
_entity.type
_entity.pdbx_description
1 polymer ?
#
loop_
_entity_poly.entity_id
_entity_poly.type
_entity_poly.pdbx_seq_one_letter_code
_entity_poly.pdbx_strand_id
1 'polypeptide(L)'
;MNRPARPVTVALTASAALLLTACGSGDDDASSDKIKGADTSSGATASVSPTASAAPEGADRPEITLPKEFQADFESWTNSDPKLQAILNDGREELRSQYAAVIEADLESEAVAFYNSDATLPTARNWIKQFVDDDETLIGKVTVFDPQVSIGDSGSGVLFYCVDERQASTKDRKTGEVTKTPDKPESVIQYRINLDKTSQGVWKAASVEVAPGACS
;
A
#
# COMPACT_ATOMS: atom_id res chain seq x y z
N MET A 1 -47.31 46.80 1.73
CA MET A 1 -47.46 47.48 3.04
C MET A 1 -46.41 46.96 4.01
N ASN A 2 -45.52 47.87 4.39
CA ASN A 2 -44.68 48.03 5.60
C ASN A 2 -44.43 46.89 6.61
N ARG A 3 -43.13 46.52 6.73
CA ARG A 3 -42.16 46.44 7.90
C ARG A 3 -42.73 46.63 9.34
N PRO A 4 -42.10 46.16 10.46
CA PRO A 4 -40.62 46.04 10.74
C PRO A 4 -40.14 44.85 11.66
N ALA A 5 -38.86 44.38 11.58
CA ALA A 5 -37.66 44.61 12.45
C ALA A 5 -37.74 44.00 13.90
N ARG A 6 -36.73 43.41 14.57
CA ARG A 6 -35.25 43.30 14.47
C ARG A 6 -34.71 42.32 15.59
N PRO A 7 -33.39 42.18 15.90
CA PRO A 7 -32.64 40.91 16.02
C PRO A 7 -32.24 40.47 17.46
N VAL A 8 -31.56 39.33 17.61
CA VAL A 8 -30.77 38.99 18.81
C VAL A 8 -29.31 38.71 18.44
N THR A 9 -28.43 39.39 19.16
CA THR A 9 -26.96 39.40 19.05
C THR A 9 -26.38 38.53 20.17
N VAL A 10 -25.39 37.69 19.89
CA VAL A 10 -24.53 37.08 20.93
C VAL A 10 -23.08 37.30 20.54
N ALA A 11 -22.35 38.03 21.39
CA ALA A 11 -20.92 38.27 21.29
C ALA A 11 -20.17 37.23 22.13
N LEU A 12 -19.09 36.65 21.59
CA LEU A 12 -18.17 35.80 22.33
C LEU A 12 -16.79 36.46 22.35
N THR A 13 -16.36 36.88 23.53
CA THR A 13 -15.03 37.45 23.82
C THR A 13 -14.06 36.34 24.18
N ALA A 14 -12.95 36.21 23.44
CA ALA A 14 -11.81 35.38 23.83
C ALA A 14 -10.58 36.29 24.03
N SER A 15 -10.08 36.31 25.26
CA SER A 15 -8.91 37.08 25.68
C SER A 15 -7.63 36.33 25.35
N ALA A 16 -6.67 37.02 24.75
CA ALA A 16 -5.28 36.57 24.62
C ALA A 16 -4.50 36.88 25.90
N ALA A 17 -3.63 35.96 26.32
CA ALA A 17 -2.56 36.24 27.27
C ALA A 17 -1.27 35.51 26.83
N LEU A 18 -0.29 36.31 26.40
CA LEU A 18 1.10 35.95 26.18
C LEU A 18 1.83 36.01 27.53
N LEU A 19 2.65 35.00 27.85
CA LEU A 19 3.80 35.17 28.77
C LEU A 19 4.98 34.30 28.31
N LEU A 20 6.05 34.98 27.89
CA LEU A 20 7.41 34.46 27.79
C LEU A 20 8.07 34.46 29.18
N THR A 21 8.86 33.44 29.50
CA THR A 21 9.91 33.54 30.55
C THR A 21 11.20 32.80 30.17
N ALA A 22 12.30 33.58 30.17
CA ALA A 22 13.71 33.33 30.50
C ALA A 22 14.46 32.14 29.84
N CYS A 23 15.55 32.32 29.07
CA CYS A 23 16.89 32.88 29.39
C CYS A 23 17.77 31.95 30.25
N GLY A 24 18.85 31.42 29.64
CA GLY A 24 19.96 30.74 30.30
C GLY A 24 21.19 30.70 29.39
N SER A 25 22.21 31.50 29.73
CA SER A 25 23.50 31.73 29.05
C SER A 25 24.52 30.58 29.20
N GLY A 26 25.54 30.58 28.34
CA GLY A 26 26.94 30.54 28.81
C GLY A 26 27.90 29.53 28.16
N ASP A 27 28.57 30.00 27.11
CA ASP A 27 30.00 29.90 26.72
C ASP A 27 30.87 28.62 26.81
N ASP A 28 31.73 28.57 25.77
CA ASP A 28 33.10 28.04 25.62
C ASP A 28 33.37 26.53 25.83
N ASP A 29 33.85 25.82 24.79
CA ASP A 29 35.26 25.94 24.36
C ASP A 29 35.56 25.11 23.10
N ALA A 30 36.57 25.55 22.37
CA ALA A 30 37.01 24.98 21.12
C ALA A 30 37.90 23.74 21.32
N SER A 31 37.75 22.74 20.45
CA SER A 31 38.91 22.00 19.93
C SER A 31 38.58 21.29 18.63
N SER A 32 39.22 21.78 17.57
CA SER A 32 39.45 21.09 16.32
C SER A 32 40.36 19.88 16.54
N ASP A 33 39.99 18.71 16.01
CA ASP A 33 41.00 17.85 15.40
C ASP A 33 40.45 16.87 14.36
N LYS A 34 41.28 16.66 13.34
CA LYS A 34 41.04 15.93 12.10
C LYS A 34 40.98 14.41 12.34
N ILE A 35 40.10 13.70 11.63
CA ILE A 35 40.37 12.32 11.22
C ILE A 35 40.11 12.19 9.72
N LYS A 36 41.09 11.58 9.06
CA LYS A 36 41.29 11.41 7.62
C LYS A 36 41.06 9.94 7.29
N GLY A 37 40.15 9.67 6.35
CA GLY A 37 40.20 8.54 5.40
C GLY A 37 39.84 7.13 5.89
N ALA A 38 38.89 6.50 5.19
CA ALA A 38 39.04 5.13 4.70
C ALA A 38 38.01 4.88 3.57
N ASP A 39 38.50 4.87 2.32
CA ASP A 39 37.84 4.20 1.20
C ASP A 39 37.83 2.69 1.47
N THR A 40 36.66 2.04 1.36
CA THR A 40 36.60 0.63 0.93
C THR A 40 35.39 0.39 0.02
N SER A 41 35.72 -0.37 -1.02
CA SER A 41 34.98 -0.73 -2.22
C SER A 41 33.66 -1.47 -1.97
N SER A 42 32.75 -1.31 -2.94
CA SER A 42 31.88 -2.33 -3.53
C SER A 42 31.26 -3.40 -2.59
N GLY A 43 29.98 -3.21 -2.32
CA GLY A 43 29.06 -4.29 -1.98
C GLY A 43 27.68 -3.89 -2.45
N ALA A 44 27.26 -4.41 -3.60
CA ALA A 44 25.87 -4.34 -4.03
C ALA A 44 25.00 -4.88 -2.88
N THR A 45 24.21 -4.02 -2.26
CA THR A 45 23.16 -4.45 -1.33
C THR A 45 22.13 -5.17 -2.18
N ALA A 46 22.29 -6.49 -2.31
CA ALA A 46 21.24 -7.37 -2.75
C ALA A 46 20.02 -7.07 -1.86
N SER A 47 18.98 -6.53 -2.49
CA SER A 47 17.69 -6.35 -1.84
C SER A 47 17.24 -7.74 -1.41
N VAL A 48 17.24 -7.99 -0.10
CA VAL A 48 16.80 -9.25 0.46
C VAL A 48 15.28 -9.24 0.34
N SER A 49 14.75 -9.86 -0.71
CA SER A 49 13.32 -10.14 -0.81
C SER A 49 12.90 -10.89 0.45
N PRO A 50 11.93 -10.39 1.24
CA PRO A 50 11.44 -11.14 2.38
C PRO A 50 10.78 -12.42 1.85
N THR A 51 11.46 -13.55 2.05
CA THR A 51 10.93 -14.89 1.82
C THR A 51 9.62 -15.04 2.57
N ALA A 52 8.62 -15.62 1.88
CA ALA A 52 7.28 -15.92 2.37
C ALA A 52 7.31 -16.42 3.83
N SER A 53 6.72 -15.66 4.74
CA SER A 53 6.41 -16.16 6.08
C SER A 53 5.53 -17.40 5.93
N ALA A 54 5.96 -18.51 6.53
CA ALA A 54 5.29 -19.80 6.45
C ALA A 54 3.77 -19.65 6.63
N ALA A 55 3.04 -20.02 5.57
CA ALA A 55 1.60 -20.04 5.59
C ALA A 55 1.12 -21.06 6.65
N PRO A 56 0.02 -20.78 7.36
CA PRO A 56 -0.56 -21.78 8.25
C PRO A 56 -0.89 -23.06 7.47
N GLU A 57 -0.53 -24.21 8.02
CA GLU A 57 -0.76 -25.53 7.43
C GLU A 57 -2.25 -25.71 7.08
N GLY A 58 -2.55 -26.07 5.82
CA GLY A 58 -3.90 -26.49 5.42
C GLY A 58 -4.38 -26.10 4.01
N ALA A 59 -3.75 -25.13 3.34
CA ALA A 59 -4.11 -24.75 1.97
C ALA A 59 -2.88 -24.64 1.07
N ASP A 60 -2.97 -25.23 -0.12
CA ASP A 60 -1.97 -25.15 -1.18
C ASP A 60 -2.01 -23.76 -1.83
N ARG A 61 -1.39 -22.78 -1.17
CA ARG A 61 -1.29 -21.41 -1.66
C ARG A 61 -0.39 -21.36 -2.90
N PRO A 62 -0.80 -20.70 -3.99
CA PRO A 62 -0.01 -20.61 -5.20
C PRO A 62 1.26 -19.79 -4.94
N GLU A 63 2.37 -20.23 -5.54
CA GLU A 63 3.59 -19.43 -5.55
C GLU A 63 3.43 -18.26 -6.53
N ILE A 64 3.67 -17.04 -6.07
CA ILE A 64 3.62 -15.83 -6.90
C ILE A 64 5.02 -15.26 -7.01
N THR A 65 5.52 -15.18 -8.23
CA THR A 65 6.82 -14.58 -8.55
C THR A 65 6.63 -13.28 -9.33
N LEU A 66 7.38 -12.24 -8.94
CA LEU A 66 7.45 -10.99 -9.70
C LEU A 66 8.84 -10.89 -10.35
N PRO A 67 8.93 -10.47 -11.62
CA PRO A 67 10.21 -10.32 -12.29
C PRO A 67 10.99 -9.12 -11.72
N LYS A 68 12.31 -9.06 -11.94
CA LYS A 68 13.15 -8.01 -11.36
C LYS A 68 12.80 -6.60 -11.83
N GLU A 69 12.19 -6.51 -13.01
CA GLU A 69 11.72 -5.29 -13.65
C GLU A 69 10.56 -4.63 -12.89
N PHE A 70 9.88 -5.35 -11.99
CA PHE A 70 8.81 -4.83 -11.16
C PHE A 70 8.96 -5.28 -9.70
N GLN A 71 8.98 -4.32 -8.77
CA GLN A 71 9.09 -4.58 -7.34
C GLN A 71 7.84 -4.11 -6.60
N ALA A 72 7.38 -4.90 -5.63
CA ALA A 72 6.33 -4.52 -4.70
C ALA A 72 6.88 -4.62 -3.27
N ASP A 73 7.19 -3.48 -2.68
CA ASP A 73 7.78 -3.39 -1.34
C ASP A 73 6.67 -3.25 -0.29
N PHE A 74 6.58 -4.20 0.63
CA PHE A 74 5.55 -4.22 1.67
C PHE A 74 6.12 -3.74 3.01
N GLU A 75 5.80 -2.50 3.39
CA GLU A 75 6.31 -1.84 4.58
C GLU A 75 5.41 -2.09 5.80
N SER A 76 6.01 -2.54 6.91
CA SER A 76 5.30 -2.79 8.17
C SER A 76 4.17 -3.84 8.08
N TRP A 77 4.24 -4.78 7.13
CA TRP A 77 3.27 -5.89 6.98
C TRP A 77 3.51 -7.04 7.96
N THR A 78 3.59 -6.71 9.25
CA THR A 78 3.78 -7.67 10.33
C THR A 78 2.84 -7.38 11.49
N ASN A 79 2.30 -8.42 12.13
CA ASN A 79 1.45 -8.35 13.29
C ASN A 79 1.79 -9.51 14.24
N SER A 80 1.73 -9.28 15.55
CA SER A 80 2.02 -10.30 16.56
C SER A 80 0.87 -11.30 16.77
N ASP A 81 -0.36 -10.94 16.40
CA ASP A 81 -1.49 -11.88 16.38
C ASP A 81 -1.41 -12.73 15.10
N PRO A 82 -1.28 -14.07 15.21
CA PRO A 82 -1.18 -14.94 14.05
C PRO A 82 -2.44 -14.93 13.15
N LYS A 83 -3.62 -14.63 13.69
CA LYS A 83 -4.85 -14.51 12.89
C LYS A 83 -4.83 -13.25 12.03
N LEU A 84 -4.40 -12.13 12.60
CA LEU A 84 -4.25 -10.87 11.88
C LEU A 84 -3.10 -10.94 10.88
N GLN A 85 -2.00 -11.61 11.24
CA GLN A 85 -0.90 -11.87 10.31
C GLN A 85 -1.35 -12.72 9.12
N ALA A 86 -2.23 -13.70 9.31
CA ALA A 86 -2.77 -14.49 8.19
C ALA A 86 -3.57 -13.63 7.20
N ILE A 87 -4.35 -12.65 7.68
CA ILE A 87 -5.06 -11.69 6.83
C ILE A 87 -4.07 -10.81 6.05
N LEU A 88 -3.01 -10.32 6.70
CA LEU A 88 -1.94 -9.60 6.03
C LEU A 88 -1.22 -10.46 4.99
N ASN A 89 -0.96 -11.74 5.27
CA ASN A 89 -0.28 -12.58 4.28
C ASN A 89 -1.16 -12.83 3.05
N ASP A 90 -2.43 -13.21 3.27
CA ASP A 90 -3.32 -13.51 2.15
C ASP A 90 -3.73 -12.23 1.38
N GLY A 91 -3.90 -11.09 2.03
CA GLY A 91 -4.12 -9.80 1.37
C GLY A 91 -2.92 -9.29 0.57
N ARG A 92 -1.70 -9.61 1.00
CA ARG A 92 -0.47 -9.33 0.24
C ARG A 92 -0.46 -10.13 -1.05
N GLU A 93 -0.71 -11.42 -0.95
CA GLU A 93 -0.68 -12.32 -2.11
C GLU A 93 -1.87 -12.07 -3.05
N GLU A 94 -3.00 -11.59 -2.55
CA GLU A 94 -4.10 -11.07 -3.38
C GLU A 94 -3.59 -9.96 -4.33
N LEU A 95 -2.97 -8.91 -3.80
CA LEU A 95 -2.43 -7.82 -4.60
C LEU A 95 -1.31 -8.29 -5.55
N ARG A 96 -0.37 -9.11 -5.04
CA ARG A 96 0.74 -9.64 -5.84
C ARG A 96 0.26 -10.52 -6.99
N SER A 97 -0.80 -11.29 -6.79
CA SER A 97 -1.38 -12.14 -7.84
C SER A 97 -1.86 -11.32 -9.03
N GLN A 98 -2.48 -10.16 -8.76
CA GLN A 98 -2.95 -9.26 -9.81
C GLN A 98 -1.78 -8.63 -10.57
N TYR A 99 -0.72 -8.19 -9.88
CA TYR A 99 0.50 -7.70 -10.54
C TYR A 99 1.16 -8.75 -11.43
N ALA A 100 1.30 -9.98 -10.93
CA ALA A 100 1.86 -11.09 -11.71
C ALA A 100 1.01 -11.37 -12.96
N ALA A 101 -0.32 -11.43 -12.81
CA ALA A 101 -1.24 -11.66 -13.91
C ALA A 101 -1.18 -10.55 -14.99
N VAL A 102 -1.05 -9.28 -14.59
CA VAL A 102 -0.81 -8.18 -15.54
C VAL A 102 0.51 -8.38 -16.28
N ILE A 103 1.60 -8.66 -15.56
CA ILE A 103 2.94 -8.82 -16.15
C ILE A 103 2.96 -9.97 -17.16
N GLU A 104 2.40 -11.12 -16.79
CA GLU A 104 2.33 -12.34 -17.61
C GLU A 104 1.24 -12.30 -18.68
N ALA A 105 0.39 -11.27 -18.67
CA ALA A 105 -0.79 -11.13 -19.51
C ALA A 105 -1.77 -12.33 -19.39
N ASP A 106 -1.93 -12.83 -18.17
CA ASP A 106 -2.78 -13.98 -17.86
C ASP A 106 -4.14 -13.55 -17.28
N LEU A 107 -5.15 -13.49 -18.13
CA LEU A 107 -6.53 -13.16 -17.73
C LEU A 107 -7.17 -14.22 -16.85
N GLU A 108 -6.73 -15.47 -16.93
CA GLU A 108 -7.32 -16.61 -16.24
C GLU A 108 -6.49 -17.08 -15.04
N SER A 109 -5.50 -16.29 -14.61
CA SER A 109 -4.57 -16.59 -13.52
C SER A 109 -5.23 -17.31 -12.33
N GLU A 110 -4.69 -18.49 -12.04
CA GLU A 110 -5.13 -19.33 -10.91
C GLU A 110 -4.87 -18.65 -9.58
N ALA A 111 -3.77 -17.89 -9.46
CA ALA A 111 -3.45 -17.14 -8.25
C ALA A 111 -4.49 -16.03 -7.97
N VAL A 112 -4.92 -15.32 -9.01
CA VAL A 112 -5.98 -14.31 -8.89
C VAL A 112 -7.29 -14.97 -8.44
N ALA A 113 -7.66 -16.10 -9.05
CA ALA A 113 -8.84 -16.88 -8.65
C ALA A 113 -8.72 -17.47 -7.23
N PHE A 114 -7.50 -17.79 -6.79
CA PHE A 114 -7.24 -18.32 -5.45
C PHE A 114 -7.54 -17.29 -4.36
N TYR A 115 -7.12 -16.04 -4.54
CA TYR A 115 -7.27 -14.99 -3.52
C TYR A 115 -8.52 -14.12 -3.64
N ASN A 116 -9.26 -14.22 -4.75
CA ASN A 116 -10.54 -13.54 -4.94
C ASN A 116 -11.74 -14.49 -4.72
N SER A 117 -12.84 -13.92 -4.23
CA SER A 117 -14.14 -14.59 -4.20
C SER A 117 -14.85 -14.45 -5.55
N ASP A 118 -15.95 -15.18 -5.74
CA ASP A 118 -16.80 -15.02 -6.94
C ASP A 118 -17.31 -13.58 -7.11
N ALA A 119 -17.42 -12.81 -6.02
CA ALA A 119 -17.87 -11.43 -6.04
C ALA A 119 -16.78 -10.45 -6.53
N THR A 120 -15.50 -10.71 -6.23
CA THR A 120 -14.39 -9.80 -6.57
C THR A 120 -13.59 -10.24 -7.80
N LEU A 121 -13.60 -11.53 -8.13
CA LEU A 121 -12.84 -12.08 -9.24
C LEU A 121 -13.16 -11.40 -10.59
N PRO A 122 -14.42 -11.13 -10.96
CA PRO A 122 -14.71 -10.42 -12.21
C PRO A 122 -14.08 -9.02 -12.28
N THR A 123 -14.07 -8.29 -11.15
CA THR A 123 -13.46 -6.96 -11.07
C THR A 123 -11.95 -7.04 -11.22
N ALA A 124 -11.29 -7.98 -10.54
CA ALA A 124 -9.85 -8.20 -10.66
C ALA A 124 -9.46 -8.57 -12.11
N ARG A 125 -10.19 -9.51 -12.74
CA ARG A 125 -9.96 -9.88 -14.14
C ARG A 125 -10.19 -8.70 -15.10
N ASN A 126 -11.20 -7.86 -14.84
CA ASN A 126 -11.43 -6.68 -15.65
C ASN A 126 -10.27 -5.68 -15.55
N TRP A 127 -9.71 -5.45 -14.37
CA TRP A 127 -8.54 -4.59 -14.20
C TRP A 127 -7.33 -5.15 -14.97
N ILE A 128 -7.02 -6.45 -14.83
CA ILE A 128 -5.95 -7.11 -15.58
C ILE A 128 -6.17 -6.98 -17.09
N LYS A 129 -7.42 -7.16 -17.54
CA LYS A 129 -7.81 -7.05 -18.94
C LYS A 129 -7.47 -5.70 -19.56
N GLN A 130 -7.55 -4.59 -18.83
CA GLN A 130 -7.20 -3.27 -19.37
C GLN A 130 -5.74 -3.24 -19.85
N PHE A 131 -4.80 -3.77 -19.06
CA PHE A 131 -3.39 -3.85 -19.45
C PHE A 131 -3.13 -4.84 -20.58
N VAL A 132 -3.85 -5.97 -20.59
CA VAL A 132 -3.69 -6.98 -21.67
C VAL A 132 -4.20 -6.46 -23.00
N ASP A 133 -5.35 -5.76 -23.01
CA ASP A 133 -5.92 -5.17 -24.22
C ASP A 133 -5.03 -4.07 -24.81
N ASP A 134 -4.40 -3.26 -23.94
CA ASP A 134 -3.46 -2.21 -24.33
C ASP A 134 -2.03 -2.74 -24.55
N ASP A 135 -1.82 -4.05 -24.42
CA ASP A 135 -0.53 -4.73 -24.54
C ASP A 135 0.57 -4.15 -23.62
N GLU A 136 0.19 -3.72 -22.42
CA GLU A 136 1.05 -3.10 -21.42
C GLU A 136 1.44 -4.06 -20.27
N THR A 137 2.70 -4.03 -19.86
CA THR A 137 3.21 -4.68 -18.63
C THR A 137 3.57 -3.64 -17.57
N LEU A 138 3.61 -4.06 -16.30
CA LEU A 138 4.13 -3.25 -15.20
C LEU A 138 5.65 -3.33 -15.12
N ILE A 139 6.28 -2.18 -14.82
CA ILE A 139 7.70 -2.06 -14.48
C ILE A 139 7.88 -1.04 -13.34
N GLY A 140 9.08 -0.98 -12.77
CA GLY A 140 9.44 -0.04 -11.72
C GLY A 140 9.14 -0.60 -10.33
N LYS A 141 8.56 0.23 -9.46
CA LYS A 141 8.30 -0.15 -8.07
C LYS A 141 7.01 0.45 -7.54
N VAL A 142 6.27 -0.34 -6.75
CA VAL A 142 5.24 0.15 -5.84
C VAL A 142 5.68 -0.03 -4.39
N THR A 143 5.30 0.93 -3.53
CA THR A 143 5.44 0.79 -2.07
C THR A 143 4.06 0.61 -1.47
N VAL A 144 3.88 -0.48 -0.72
CA VAL A 144 2.63 -0.84 -0.05
C VAL A 144 2.80 -0.65 1.45
N PHE A 145 2.09 0.31 2.03
CA PHE A 145 2.38 0.84 3.36
C PHE A 145 1.10 1.10 4.19
N ASP A 146 1.32 1.47 5.45
CA ASP A 146 0.29 1.71 6.47
C ASP A 146 -0.78 0.62 6.57
N PRO A 147 -0.40 -0.67 6.69
CA PRO A 147 -1.39 -1.74 6.80
C PRO A 147 -2.12 -1.67 8.15
N GLN A 148 -3.46 -1.60 8.11
CA GLN A 148 -4.30 -1.70 9.30
C GLN A 148 -5.21 -2.92 9.15
N VAL A 149 -5.17 -3.82 10.12
CA VAL A 149 -5.85 -5.11 10.05
C VAL A 149 -6.68 -5.37 11.30
N SER A 150 -7.90 -5.86 11.11
CA SER A 150 -8.80 -6.25 12.19
C SER A 150 -9.71 -7.40 11.75
N ILE A 151 -10.44 -7.97 12.70
CA ILE A 151 -11.50 -8.94 12.45
C ILE A 151 -12.79 -8.30 12.97
N GLY A 152 -13.79 -8.17 12.10
CA GLY A 152 -15.10 -7.62 12.47
C GLY A 152 -15.94 -8.62 13.27
N ASP A 153 -17.07 -8.15 13.81
CA ASP A 153 -17.97 -8.95 14.66
C ASP A 153 -18.54 -10.18 13.95
N SER A 154 -18.69 -10.12 12.63
CA SER A 154 -19.11 -11.24 11.76
C SER A 154 -18.02 -12.30 11.56
N GLY A 155 -16.80 -12.04 12.01
CA GLY A 155 -15.63 -12.88 11.76
C GLY A 155 -14.90 -12.58 10.43
N SER A 156 -15.38 -11.63 9.63
CA SER A 156 -14.69 -11.19 8.42
C SER A 156 -13.43 -10.41 8.76
N GLY A 157 -12.36 -10.61 8.00
CA GLY A 157 -11.16 -9.80 8.05
C GLY A 157 -11.43 -8.45 7.42
N VAL A 158 -10.86 -7.39 7.98
CA VAL A 158 -10.87 -6.04 7.41
C VAL A 158 -9.43 -5.59 7.29
N LEU A 159 -9.03 -5.24 6.08
CA LEU A 159 -7.67 -4.82 5.75
C LEU A 159 -7.69 -3.47 5.04
N PHE A 160 -6.88 -2.56 5.55
CA PHE A 160 -6.56 -1.28 4.94
C PHE A 160 -5.09 -1.25 4.60
N TYR A 161 -4.73 -0.65 3.47
CA TYR A 161 -3.36 -0.26 3.15
C TYR A 161 -3.36 0.79 2.06
N CYS A 162 -2.20 1.40 1.85
CA CYS A 162 -1.95 2.33 0.76
C CYS A 162 -0.95 1.74 -0.22
N VAL A 163 -1.08 2.08 -1.50
CA VAL A 163 -0.12 1.75 -2.56
C VAL A 163 0.35 3.04 -3.20
N ASP A 164 1.65 3.33 -3.12
CA ASP A 164 2.29 4.40 -3.88
C ASP A 164 2.80 3.86 -5.22
N GLU A 165 2.14 4.26 -6.31
CA GLU A 165 2.44 3.80 -7.66
C GLU A 165 3.34 4.77 -8.43
N ARG A 166 3.76 5.89 -7.83
CA ARG A 166 4.52 6.96 -8.51
C ARG A 166 5.88 6.52 -9.02
N GLN A 167 6.44 5.44 -8.46
CA GLN A 167 7.70 4.83 -8.89
C GLN A 167 7.49 3.66 -9.88
N ALA A 168 6.25 3.33 -10.22
CA ALA A 168 5.91 2.36 -11.23
C ALA A 168 5.68 3.04 -12.59
N SER A 169 5.59 2.23 -13.63
CA SER A 169 5.24 2.66 -14.99
C SER A 169 4.62 1.48 -15.74
N THR A 170 3.84 1.78 -16.78
CA THR A 170 3.48 0.79 -17.78
C THR A 170 4.50 0.80 -18.92
N LYS A 171 4.66 -0.34 -19.58
CA LYS A 171 5.49 -0.49 -20.77
C LYS A 171 4.73 -1.29 -21.81
N ASP A 172 4.56 -0.73 -23.00
CA ASP A 172 4.01 -1.46 -24.14
C ASP A 172 4.99 -2.60 -24.52
N ARG A 173 4.47 -3.83 -24.62
CA ARG A 173 5.28 -5.04 -24.87
C ARG A 173 5.87 -5.08 -26.29
N LYS A 174 5.18 -4.51 -27.28
CA LYS A 174 5.60 -4.52 -28.69
C LYS A 174 6.62 -3.42 -28.99
N THR A 175 6.32 -2.20 -28.57
CA THR A 175 7.10 -1.01 -28.90
C THR A 175 8.20 -0.72 -27.87
N GLY A 176 8.00 -1.19 -26.63
CA GLY A 176 8.87 -0.85 -25.50
C GLY A 176 8.68 0.58 -24.99
N GLU A 177 7.67 1.31 -25.47
CA GLU A 177 7.33 2.65 -24.97
C GLU A 177 6.92 2.57 -23.50
N VAL A 178 7.44 3.50 -22.70
CA VAL A 178 7.21 3.55 -21.25
C VAL A 178 6.33 4.75 -20.91
N THR A 179 5.19 4.49 -20.28
CA THR A 179 4.30 5.51 -19.73
C THR A 179 4.46 5.57 -18.22
N LYS A 180 4.95 6.72 -17.72
CA LYS A 180 5.16 6.91 -16.29
C LYS A 180 3.85 7.14 -15.57
N THR A 181 3.71 6.54 -14.39
CA THR A 181 2.66 6.94 -13.45
C THR A 181 2.84 8.42 -13.08
N PRO A 182 1.79 9.25 -13.16
CA PRO A 182 1.91 10.67 -12.81
C PRO A 182 2.36 10.88 -11.36
N ASP A 183 3.25 11.82 -11.10
CA ASP A 183 3.63 12.21 -9.74
C ASP A 183 2.60 13.17 -9.14
N LYS A 184 1.52 12.60 -8.60
CA LYS A 184 0.41 13.33 -7.99
C LYS A 184 -0.25 12.50 -6.88
N PRO A 185 -0.99 13.12 -5.95
CA PRO A 185 -1.64 12.41 -4.85
C PRO A 185 -2.53 11.24 -5.31
N GLU A 186 -3.23 11.37 -6.43
CA GLU A 186 -4.12 10.33 -6.95
C GLU A 186 -3.39 9.05 -7.39
N SER A 187 -2.06 9.10 -7.54
CA SER A 187 -1.23 7.92 -7.80
C SER A 187 -0.84 7.19 -6.51
N VAL A 188 -1.33 7.67 -5.35
CA VAL A 188 -1.28 6.97 -4.07
C VAL A 188 -2.69 6.49 -3.75
N ILE A 189 -2.92 5.18 -3.83
CA ILE A 189 -4.25 4.59 -3.78
C ILE A 189 -4.47 3.92 -2.43
N GLN A 190 -5.54 4.28 -1.74
CA GLN A 190 -6.00 3.53 -0.56
C GLN A 190 -6.82 2.33 -0.99
N TYR A 191 -6.56 1.18 -0.38
CA TYR A 191 -7.36 -0.02 -0.50
C TYR A 191 -8.09 -0.31 0.83
N ARG A 192 -9.38 -0.63 0.73
CA ARG A 192 -10.22 -1.17 1.80
C ARG A 192 -10.74 -2.53 1.35
N ILE A 193 -10.27 -3.59 1.98
CA ILE A 193 -10.62 -4.96 1.62
C ILE A 193 -11.36 -5.61 2.79
N ASN A 194 -12.53 -6.19 2.52
CA ASN A 194 -13.12 -7.18 3.43
C ASN A 194 -12.75 -8.57 2.93
N LEU A 195 -12.30 -9.43 3.83
CA LEU A 195 -11.88 -10.79 3.50
C LEU A 195 -12.69 -11.81 4.29
N ASP A 196 -13.10 -12.87 3.61
CA ASP A 196 -13.76 -14.01 4.25
C ASP A 196 -12.83 -15.22 4.31
N LYS A 197 -12.82 -15.89 5.47
CA LYS A 197 -12.01 -17.08 5.67
C LYS A 197 -12.72 -18.30 5.11
N THR A 198 -12.08 -18.98 4.17
CA THR A 198 -12.52 -20.26 3.63
C THR A 198 -12.38 -21.39 4.64
N SER A 199 -13.03 -22.53 4.39
CA SER A 199 -12.88 -23.75 5.19
C SER A 199 -11.44 -24.29 5.21
N GLN A 200 -10.64 -24.00 4.17
CA GLN A 200 -9.22 -24.34 4.08
C GLN A 200 -8.31 -23.32 4.79
N GLY A 201 -8.90 -22.26 5.36
CA GLY A 201 -8.18 -21.27 6.14
C GLY A 201 -7.48 -20.17 5.33
N VAL A 202 -7.82 -20.02 4.05
CA VAL A 202 -7.41 -18.90 3.18
C VAL A 202 -8.38 -17.73 3.37
N TRP A 203 -7.86 -16.53 3.54
CA TRP A 203 -8.66 -15.30 3.50
C TRP A 203 -8.77 -14.81 2.05
N LYS A 204 -9.98 -14.86 1.47
CA LYS A 204 -10.25 -14.36 0.13
C LYS A 204 -10.87 -12.98 0.18
N ALA A 205 -10.52 -12.11 -0.76
CA ALA A 205 -11.21 -10.83 -0.92
C ALA A 205 -12.69 -11.06 -1.25
N ALA A 206 -13.56 -10.51 -0.40
CA ALA A 206 -15.02 -10.54 -0.54
C ALA A 206 -15.55 -9.20 -1.08
N SER A 207 -14.86 -8.11 -0.77
CA SER A 207 -15.07 -6.79 -1.40
C SER A 207 -13.77 -6.00 -1.42
N VAL A 208 -13.57 -5.20 -2.46
CA VAL A 208 -12.46 -4.26 -2.58
C VAL A 208 -13.01 -2.89 -2.93
N GLU A 209 -12.65 -1.89 -2.13
CA GLU A 209 -12.90 -0.48 -2.42
C GLU A 209 -11.55 0.24 -2.55
N VAL A 210 -11.44 1.12 -3.53
CA VAL A 210 -10.22 1.90 -3.78
C VAL A 210 -10.53 3.40 -3.74
N ALA A 211 -9.61 4.18 -3.16
CA ALA A 211 -9.72 5.63 -3.10
C ALA A 211 -8.37 6.31 -3.45
N PRO A 212 -8.22 6.82 -4.69
CA PRO A 212 -7.06 7.61 -5.10
C PRO A 212 -6.90 8.89 -4.25
N GLY A 213 -5.67 9.20 -3.84
CA GLY A 213 -5.35 10.45 -3.11
C GLY A 213 -5.80 10.49 -1.66
N ALA A 214 -6.26 9.36 -1.11
CA ALA A 214 -6.70 9.26 0.28
C ALA A 214 -5.55 8.97 1.27
N CYS A 215 -4.34 8.69 0.77
CA CYS A 215 -3.13 8.47 1.56
C CYS A 215 -2.10 9.57 1.27
N SER A 216 -1.25 9.86 2.26
CA SER A 216 -0.23 10.93 2.20
C SER A 216 1.15 10.45 2.63
#